data_AF-A0A7J9UUI9-F1
#
_entry.id   AF-A0A7J9UUI9-F1
#
_cell.length_a   1.000
_cell.length_b   1.000
_cell.length_c   1.000
_cell.angle_alpha   90.00
_cell.angle_beta   90.00
_cell.angle_gamma   90.00
#
_symmetry.space_group_name_H-M   'P 1'
#
loop_
_entity.id
_entity.type
_entity.pdbx_description
1 polymer ?
#
loop_
_entity_poly.entity_id
_entity_poly.type
_entity_poly.pdbx_seq_one_letter_code
_entity_poly.pdbx_strand_id
1 'polypeptide(L)'
;MGAAAALAGWLGRRSTVIAVLLAAAALAWAVTAALALGGMGAPGMPATMGLSVVPFLGVWVLMMAAMMLPAVAPVAALYLRSLGASRPGRVAGFLGGYLLVWAAAGVPAYLLAGAASQLAAGQPRTAQALAVATFVAVAVYQVSPLKRVCLRNCRSPLGQFLRYAQVTGPVRDLRVGVHHGLYCLGCCWALFVALMAVGLMNLVAMAALSGLVALEKLWSHGVAASRLVAVGALAVAVLLAVRPELAQALWTGSMTSPMPTDMPSM
;
A
#
# COMPACT_ATOMS: atom_id res chain seq x y z
N MET A 1 11.48 38.87 18.28
CA MET A 1 10.25 38.77 17.45
C MET A 1 10.42 37.86 16.20
N GLY A 2 11.62 37.70 15.62
CA GLY A 2 11.82 36.86 14.42
C GLY A 2 11.68 35.35 14.63
N ALA A 3 12.09 34.79 15.78
CA ALA A 3 12.03 33.35 16.03
C ALA A 3 10.59 32.81 16.14
N ALA A 4 9.69 33.54 16.81
CA ALA A 4 8.29 33.15 16.97
C ALA A 4 7.51 33.21 15.64
N ALA A 5 7.74 34.25 14.82
CA ALA A 5 7.15 34.36 13.49
C ALA A 5 7.73 33.30 12.52
N ALA A 6 9.03 33.01 12.63
CA ALA A 6 9.68 31.93 11.90
C ALA A 6 9.14 30.55 12.31
N LEU A 7 8.89 30.32 13.60
CA LEU A 7 8.28 29.11 14.15
C LEU A 7 6.80 28.98 13.77
N ALA A 8 6.01 30.06 13.81
CA ALA A 8 4.62 30.06 13.38
C ALA A 8 4.49 29.80 11.87
N GLY A 9 5.31 30.45 11.04
CA GLY A 9 5.44 30.11 9.62
C GLY A 9 6.02 28.71 9.40
N TRP A 10 6.86 28.22 10.33
CA TRP A 10 7.36 26.86 10.31
C TRP A 10 6.29 25.82 10.63
N LEU A 11 5.35 26.11 11.52
CA LEU A 11 4.21 25.23 11.79
C LEU A 11 3.19 25.31 10.64
N GLY A 12 2.86 26.53 10.17
CA GLY A 12 1.82 26.78 9.17
C GLY A 12 2.07 26.18 7.78
N ARG A 13 3.30 26.17 7.24
CA ARG A 13 3.53 25.53 5.90
C ARG A 13 3.58 23.98 5.99
N ARG A 14 3.60 23.39 7.19
CA ARG A 14 3.84 21.95 7.43
C ARG A 14 2.48 21.28 7.43
N SER A 15 1.52 21.94 8.08
CA SER A 15 0.10 21.61 7.95
C SER A 15 -0.37 21.68 6.49
N THR A 16 0.09 22.63 5.65
CA THR A 16 -0.35 22.69 4.24
C THR A 16 0.05 21.47 3.41
N VAL A 17 1.32 21.05 3.43
CA VAL A 17 1.77 19.87 2.64
C VAL A 17 1.08 18.61 3.13
N ILE A 18 0.97 18.44 4.45
CA ILE A 18 0.25 17.32 5.04
C ILE A 18 -1.22 17.34 4.59
N ALA A 19 -1.88 18.50 4.66
CA ALA A 19 -3.28 18.64 4.23
C ALA A 19 -3.48 18.29 2.76
N VAL A 20 -2.60 18.72 1.86
CA VAL A 20 -2.66 18.36 0.44
C VAL A 20 -2.52 16.85 0.22
N LEU A 21 -1.55 16.22 0.90
CA LEU A 21 -1.33 14.77 0.78
C LEU A 21 -2.50 13.97 1.35
N LEU A 22 -3.07 14.42 2.47
CA LEU A 22 -4.25 13.80 3.07
C LEU A 22 -5.52 14.01 2.23
N ALA A 23 -5.69 15.18 1.62
CA ALA A 23 -6.79 15.43 0.68
C ALA A 23 -6.69 14.54 -0.57
N ALA A 24 -5.48 14.42 -1.13
CA ALA A 24 -5.23 13.50 -2.25
C ALA A 24 -5.49 12.03 -1.86
N ALA A 25 -5.08 11.62 -0.66
CA ALA A 25 -5.36 10.28 -0.14
C ALA A 25 -6.86 10.05 0.09
N ALA A 26 -7.58 11.04 0.63
CA ALA A 26 -9.02 10.97 0.86
C ALA A 26 -9.80 10.87 -0.47
N LEU A 27 -9.40 11.66 -1.48
CA LEU A 27 -9.96 11.54 -2.82
C LEU A 27 -9.69 10.16 -3.42
N ALA A 28 -8.46 9.65 -3.30
CA ALA A 28 -8.11 8.32 -3.78
C ALA A 28 -8.93 7.22 -3.08
N TRP A 29 -9.17 7.35 -1.76
CA TRP A 29 -10.07 6.48 -1.00
C TRP A 29 -11.50 6.55 -1.51
N ALA A 30 -12.04 7.76 -1.72
CA ALA A 30 -13.40 7.95 -2.21
C ALA A 30 -13.61 7.29 -3.58
N VAL A 31 -12.67 7.50 -4.52
CA VAL A 31 -12.74 6.87 -5.85
C VAL A 31 -12.60 5.35 -5.74
N THR A 32 -11.67 4.85 -4.93
CA THR A 32 -11.50 3.40 -4.71
C THR A 32 -12.76 2.77 -4.12
N ALA A 33 -13.36 3.41 -3.12
CA ALA A 33 -14.60 2.96 -2.50
C ALA A 33 -15.77 2.99 -3.50
N ALA A 34 -15.87 4.02 -4.35
CA ALA A 34 -16.88 4.09 -5.40
C ALA A 34 -16.72 2.94 -6.41
N LEU A 35 -15.49 2.62 -6.84
CA LEU A 35 -15.23 1.47 -7.72
C LEU A 35 -15.63 0.14 -7.07
N ALA A 36 -15.27 -0.06 -5.80
CA ALA A 36 -15.61 -1.28 -5.06
C ALA A 36 -17.14 -1.42 -4.86
N LEU A 37 -17.82 -0.34 -4.48
CA LEU A 37 -19.28 -0.31 -4.34
C LEU A 37 -20.00 -0.45 -5.68
N GLY A 38 -19.36 -0.07 -6.78
CA GLY A 38 -19.81 -0.32 -8.16
C GLY A 38 -19.58 -1.75 -8.65
N GLY A 39 -19.14 -2.67 -7.78
CA GLY A 39 -18.98 -4.09 -8.10
C GLY A 39 -17.55 -4.52 -8.42
N MET A 40 -16.57 -3.61 -8.43
CA MET A 40 -15.17 -3.98 -8.67
C MET A 40 -14.61 -4.79 -7.50
N GLY A 41 -14.25 -6.05 -7.76
CA GLY A 41 -13.80 -7.00 -6.73
C GLY A 41 -14.95 -7.65 -5.96
N ALA A 42 -16.16 -7.65 -6.53
CA ALA A 42 -17.26 -8.45 -6.04
C ALA A 42 -16.93 -9.96 -6.03
N PRO A 43 -17.63 -10.76 -5.21
CA PRO A 43 -17.60 -12.21 -5.29
C PRO A 43 -17.78 -12.73 -6.71
N GLY A 44 -16.89 -13.59 -7.18
CA GLY A 44 -16.88 -14.13 -8.53
C GLY A 44 -15.80 -13.53 -9.44
N MET A 45 -15.29 -12.33 -9.11
CA MET A 45 -14.35 -11.61 -9.97
C MET A 45 -12.92 -12.17 -9.86
N PRO A 46 -12.18 -12.25 -10.98
CA PRO A 46 -10.76 -12.57 -10.95
C PRO A 46 -9.99 -11.64 -10.02
N ALA A 47 -8.89 -12.12 -9.42
CA ALA A 47 -8.02 -11.31 -8.57
C ALA A 47 -7.43 -10.07 -9.29
N THR A 48 -7.38 -10.10 -10.63
CA THR A 48 -7.03 -8.95 -11.49
C THR A 48 -8.19 -7.97 -11.72
N MET A 49 -9.33 -8.15 -11.06
CA MET A 49 -10.58 -7.40 -11.24
C MET A 49 -11.18 -7.52 -12.65
N GLY A 50 -10.80 -8.57 -13.39
CA GLY A 50 -11.20 -8.73 -14.80
C GLY A 50 -10.52 -7.73 -15.75
N LEU A 51 -9.52 -6.99 -15.28
CA LEU A 51 -8.85 -5.94 -16.03
C LEU A 51 -7.63 -6.48 -16.79
N SER A 52 -7.34 -5.85 -17.93
CA SER A 52 -6.02 -5.95 -18.56
C SER A 52 -4.97 -5.17 -17.75
N VAL A 53 -3.69 -5.39 -18.06
CA VAL A 53 -2.58 -4.84 -17.26
C VAL A 53 -2.64 -3.32 -17.07
N VAL A 54 -2.95 -2.54 -18.11
CA VAL A 54 -2.95 -1.07 -18.05
C VAL A 54 -4.02 -0.52 -17.08
N PRO A 55 -5.32 -0.84 -17.24
CA PRO A 55 -6.33 -0.39 -16.28
C PRO A 55 -6.13 -0.97 -14.88
N PHE A 56 -5.62 -2.20 -14.76
CA PHE A 56 -5.23 -2.75 -13.46
C PHE A 56 -4.18 -1.88 -12.77
N LEU A 57 -3.13 -1.46 -13.49
CA LEU A 57 -2.09 -0.58 -12.94
C LEU A 57 -2.66 0.77 -12.50
N GLY A 58 -3.62 1.33 -13.25
CA GLY A 58 -4.30 2.56 -12.87
C GLY A 58 -5.04 2.43 -11.53
N VAL A 59 -5.85 1.38 -11.38
CA VAL A 59 -6.58 1.10 -10.13
C VAL A 59 -5.62 0.75 -9.00
N TRP A 60 -4.59 -0.04 -9.27
CA TRP A 60 -3.54 -0.37 -8.31
C TRP A 60 -2.86 0.88 -7.76
N VAL A 61 -2.40 1.80 -8.62
CA VAL A 61 -1.77 3.05 -8.19
C VAL A 61 -2.74 3.90 -7.37
N LEU A 62 -4.02 3.97 -7.76
CA LEU A 62 -5.06 4.66 -6.99
C LEU A 62 -5.18 4.08 -5.57
N MET A 63 -5.26 2.75 -5.43
CA MET A 63 -5.31 2.08 -4.13
C MET A 63 -4.04 2.34 -3.30
N MET A 64 -2.86 2.24 -3.92
CA MET A 64 -1.60 2.52 -3.23
C MET A 64 -1.51 3.98 -2.77
N ALA A 65 -2.03 4.91 -3.57
CA ALA A 65 -2.13 6.31 -3.18
C ALA A 65 -3.05 6.48 -1.96
N ALA A 66 -4.24 5.86 -1.98
CA ALA A 66 -5.19 5.88 -0.88
C ALA A 66 -4.58 5.35 0.43
N MET A 67 -3.93 4.19 0.36
CA MET A 67 -3.42 3.51 1.55
C MET A 67 -2.10 4.11 2.06
N MET A 68 -1.19 4.52 1.17
CA MET A 68 0.19 4.82 1.55
C MET A 68 0.53 6.30 1.70
N LEU A 69 -0.15 7.21 0.99
CA LEU A 69 0.13 8.65 1.11
C LEU A 69 -0.03 9.18 2.55
N PRO A 70 -1.03 8.77 3.35
CA PRO A 70 -1.16 9.22 4.74
C PRO A 70 0.08 8.89 5.58
N ALA A 71 0.64 7.68 5.42
CA ALA A 71 1.78 7.22 6.20
C ALA A 71 3.12 7.89 5.80
N VAL A 72 3.20 8.45 4.58
CA VAL A 72 4.40 9.13 4.07
C VAL A 72 4.33 10.65 4.30
N ALA A 73 3.14 11.20 4.53
CA ALA A 73 2.90 12.64 4.64
C ALA A 73 3.81 13.38 5.64
N PRO A 74 4.09 12.88 6.87
CA PRO A 74 4.94 13.60 7.82
C PRO A 74 6.38 13.73 7.33
N VAL A 75 6.91 12.70 6.66
CA VAL A 75 8.29 12.67 6.16
C VAL A 75 8.43 13.49 4.89
N ALA A 76 7.46 13.37 3.96
CA ALA A 76 7.39 14.19 2.77
C ALA A 76 7.29 15.69 3.10
N ALA A 77 6.51 16.06 4.11
CA ALA A 77 6.38 17.44 4.57
C ALA A 77 7.70 18.03 5.13
N LEU A 78 8.53 17.21 5.79
CA LEU A 78 9.86 17.65 6.25
C LEU A 78 10.81 17.89 5.07
N TYR A 79 10.85 16.97 4.10
CA TYR A 79 11.69 17.11 2.90
C TYR A 79 11.30 18.33 2.07
N LEU A 80 10.03 18.42 1.65
CA LEU A 80 9.59 19.42 0.66
C LEU A 80 9.71 20.86 1.18
N ARG A 81 9.67 21.05 2.50
CA ARG A 81 9.78 22.35 3.16
C ARG A 81 11.19 22.89 3.30
N SER A 82 12.20 22.03 3.29
CA SER A 82 13.60 22.43 3.44
C SER A 82 14.17 23.13 2.20
N LEU A 83 13.41 23.10 1.11
CA LEU A 83 13.82 23.49 -0.22
C LEU A 83 12.78 24.54 -0.69
N GLY A 84 13.21 25.72 -1.13
CA GLY A 84 12.43 26.96 -1.23
C GLY A 84 11.21 27.02 -2.17
N ALA A 85 10.89 28.24 -2.64
CA ALA A 85 9.55 28.72 -3.04
C ALA A 85 8.79 27.99 -4.18
N SER A 86 9.43 27.15 -5.00
CA SER A 86 8.77 26.41 -6.08
C SER A 86 8.09 25.12 -5.58
N ARG A 87 6.99 25.27 -4.84
CA ARG A 87 6.33 24.20 -4.06
C ARG A 87 5.58 23.12 -4.87
N PRO A 88 4.71 23.44 -5.85
CA PRO A 88 3.85 22.44 -6.47
C PRO A 88 4.61 21.45 -7.35
N GLY A 89 5.53 21.92 -8.20
CA GLY A 89 6.32 21.05 -9.08
C GLY A 89 7.21 20.06 -8.31
N ARG A 90 7.61 20.41 -7.10
CA ARG A 90 8.47 19.58 -6.25
C ARG A 90 7.70 18.53 -5.49
N VAL A 91 6.51 18.88 -4.98
CA VAL A 91 5.53 17.91 -4.48
C VAL A 91 5.16 16.92 -5.59
N ALA A 92 4.87 17.44 -6.79
CA ALA A 92 4.53 16.62 -7.95
C ALA A 92 5.69 15.70 -8.38
N GLY A 93 6.93 16.20 -8.39
CA GLY A 93 8.12 15.38 -8.67
C GLY A 93 8.30 14.26 -7.64
N PHE A 94 8.21 14.58 -6.35
CA PHE A 94 8.30 13.58 -5.28
C PHE A 94 7.20 12.51 -5.40
N LEU A 95 5.94 12.95 -5.55
CA LEU A 95 4.80 12.04 -5.69
C LEU A 95 4.88 11.21 -6.96
N GLY A 96 5.31 11.80 -8.08
CA GLY A 96 5.52 11.11 -9.33
C GLY A 96 6.54 9.98 -9.19
N GLY A 97 7.68 10.25 -8.54
CA GLY A 97 8.71 9.23 -8.31
C GLY A 97 8.25 8.14 -7.35
N TYR A 98 7.51 8.53 -6.32
CA TYR A 98 6.93 7.61 -5.34
C TYR A 98 5.89 6.67 -5.97
N LEU A 99 4.94 7.22 -6.73
CA LEU A 99 3.87 6.46 -7.39
C LEU A 99 4.41 5.65 -8.58
N LEU A 100 5.50 6.07 -9.22
CA LEU A 100 6.18 5.28 -10.24
C LEU A 100 6.70 3.95 -9.69
N VAL A 101 7.26 3.95 -8.47
CA VAL A 101 7.67 2.70 -7.80
C VAL A 101 6.47 1.80 -7.53
N TRP A 102 5.34 2.37 -7.11
CA TRP A 102 4.11 1.59 -6.90
C TRP A 102 3.51 1.06 -8.20
N ALA A 103 3.54 1.85 -9.28
CA ALA A 103 3.14 1.40 -10.61
C ALA A 103 4.01 0.21 -11.06
N ALA A 104 5.34 0.33 -10.91
CA ALA A 104 6.26 -0.76 -11.23
C ALA A 104 5.99 -2.02 -10.39
N ALA A 105 5.67 -1.86 -9.10
CA ALA A 105 5.28 -2.97 -8.22
C ALA A 105 3.93 -3.60 -8.60
N GLY A 106 3.06 -2.88 -9.30
CA GLY A 106 1.79 -3.39 -9.81
C GLY A 106 1.97 -4.45 -10.90
N VAL A 107 3.08 -4.43 -11.65
CA VAL A 107 3.36 -5.44 -12.69
C VAL A 107 3.53 -6.84 -12.11
N PRO A 108 4.46 -7.10 -11.16
CA PRO A 108 4.54 -8.41 -10.53
C PRO A 108 3.29 -8.75 -9.72
N ALA A 109 2.59 -7.76 -9.14
CA ALA A 109 1.31 -8.00 -8.47
C ALA A 109 0.23 -8.52 -9.43
N TYR A 110 0.12 -7.95 -10.64
CA TYR A 110 -0.79 -8.42 -11.68
C TYR A 110 -0.50 -9.86 -12.10
N LEU A 111 0.78 -10.17 -12.34
CA LEU A 111 1.21 -11.51 -12.73
C LEU A 111 0.96 -12.52 -11.61
N LEU A 112 1.25 -12.15 -10.35
CA LEU A 112 1.01 -12.99 -9.19
C LEU A 112 -0.49 -13.24 -8.99
N ALA A 113 -1.32 -12.21 -9.10
CA ALA A 113 -2.77 -12.33 -8.99
C ALA A 113 -3.35 -13.26 -10.08
N GLY A 114 -2.89 -13.08 -11.33
CA GLY A 114 -3.26 -13.95 -12.44
C GLY A 114 -2.83 -15.40 -12.21
N ALA A 115 -1.55 -15.64 -11.91
CA ALA A 115 -1.02 -16.98 -11.69
C ALA A 115 -1.69 -17.69 -10.50
N ALA A 116 -1.86 -17.00 -9.37
CA ALA A 116 -2.52 -17.55 -8.19
C ALA A 116 -3.98 -17.92 -8.49
N SER A 117 -4.70 -17.08 -9.24
CA SER A 117 -6.09 -17.38 -9.63
C SER A 117 -6.19 -18.64 -10.51
N GLN A 118 -5.27 -18.81 -11.45
CA GLN A 118 -5.24 -19.99 -12.33
C GLN A 118 -4.88 -21.27 -11.57
N LEU A 119 -3.90 -21.20 -10.65
CA LEU A 119 -3.50 -22.35 -9.83
C LEU A 119 -4.60 -22.77 -8.85
N ALA A 120 -5.36 -21.82 -8.31
CA ALA A 120 -6.43 -22.06 -7.35
C ALA A 120 -7.75 -22.48 -8.02
N ALA A 121 -7.93 -22.22 -9.32
CA ALA A 121 -9.19 -22.45 -10.04
C ALA A 121 -9.63 -23.92 -9.93
N GLY A 122 -10.82 -24.13 -9.36
CA GLY A 122 -11.40 -25.46 -9.16
C GLY A 122 -10.65 -26.36 -8.16
N GLN A 123 -9.64 -25.85 -7.44
CA GLN A 123 -8.78 -26.62 -6.56
C GLN A 123 -8.75 -26.04 -5.13
N PRO A 124 -9.75 -26.35 -4.28
CA PRO A 124 -9.86 -25.78 -2.93
C PRO A 124 -8.63 -26.01 -2.04
N ARG A 125 -7.99 -27.19 -2.16
CA ARG A 125 -6.76 -27.51 -1.40
C ARG A 125 -5.57 -26.64 -1.82
N THR A 126 -5.43 -26.38 -3.12
CA THR A 126 -4.37 -25.51 -3.67
C THR A 126 -4.60 -24.06 -3.23
N ALA A 127 -5.84 -23.58 -3.30
CA ALA A 127 -6.23 -22.25 -2.81
C ALA A 127 -5.89 -22.08 -1.31
N GLN A 128 -6.24 -23.07 -0.48
CA GLN A 128 -5.90 -23.09 0.95
C GLN A 128 -4.39 -23.09 1.16
N ALA A 129 -3.64 -23.95 0.47
CA ALA A 129 -2.19 -24.01 0.59
C ALA A 129 -1.51 -22.68 0.21
N LEU A 130 -1.96 -22.02 -0.86
CA LEU A 130 -1.48 -20.71 -1.28
C LEU A 130 -1.78 -19.63 -0.23
N ALA A 131 -2.97 -19.63 0.37
CA ALA A 131 -3.32 -18.69 1.43
C ALA A 131 -2.45 -18.89 2.68
N VAL A 132 -2.30 -20.13 3.16
CA VAL A 132 -1.44 -20.47 4.30
C VAL A 132 0.01 -20.06 4.02
N ALA A 133 0.56 -20.45 2.86
CA ALA A 133 1.91 -20.09 2.46
C ALA A 133 2.12 -18.56 2.40
N THR A 134 1.13 -17.82 1.90
CA THR A 134 1.16 -16.36 1.86
C THR A 134 1.29 -15.77 3.26
N PHE A 135 0.41 -16.17 4.20
CA PHE A 135 0.44 -15.61 5.55
C PHE A 135 1.68 -16.05 6.36
N VAL A 136 2.23 -17.25 6.11
CA VAL A 136 3.53 -17.65 6.65
C VAL A 136 4.65 -16.76 6.09
N ALA A 137 4.69 -16.54 4.78
CA ALA A 137 5.69 -15.67 4.16
C ALA A 137 5.61 -14.23 4.69
N VAL A 138 4.40 -13.72 4.91
CA VAL A 138 4.17 -12.43 5.57
C VAL A 138 4.77 -12.43 6.96
N ALA A 139 4.44 -13.41 7.80
CA ALA A 139 4.97 -13.49 9.17
C ALA A 139 6.50 -13.50 9.20
N VAL A 140 7.14 -14.29 8.34
CA VAL A 140 8.61 -14.35 8.20
C VAL A 140 9.16 -13.00 7.74
N TYR A 141 8.54 -12.38 6.73
CA TYR A 141 8.98 -11.08 6.23
C TYR A 141 8.87 -9.98 7.29
N GLN A 142 7.79 -10.01 8.09
CA GLN A 142 7.51 -9.04 9.15
C GLN A 142 8.61 -8.98 10.23
N VAL A 143 9.37 -10.05 10.42
CA VAL A 143 10.50 -10.10 11.37
C VAL A 143 11.88 -10.09 10.70
N SER A 144 11.93 -10.03 9.37
CA SER A 144 13.17 -10.10 8.60
C SER A 144 14.13 -8.91 8.86
N PRO A 145 15.45 -9.09 8.68
CA PRO A 145 16.40 -7.99 8.69
C PRO A 145 16.10 -6.94 7.60
N LEU A 146 15.64 -7.38 6.42
CA LEU A 146 15.32 -6.50 5.29
C LEU A 146 14.17 -5.54 5.65
N LYS A 147 13.03 -6.05 6.18
CA LYS A 147 11.94 -5.17 6.62
C LYS A 147 12.43 -4.20 7.70
N ARG A 148 13.26 -4.65 8.65
CA ARG A 148 13.82 -3.79 9.70
C ARG A 148 14.66 -2.65 9.13
N VAL A 149 15.50 -2.91 8.13
CA VAL A 149 16.27 -1.86 7.42
C VAL A 149 15.33 -0.88 6.73
N CYS A 150 14.39 -1.38 5.92
CA CYS A 150 13.46 -0.54 5.18
C CYS A 150 12.59 0.33 6.09
N LEU A 151 12.06 -0.26 7.17
CA LEU A 151 11.22 0.43 8.14
C LEU A 151 12.00 1.52 8.89
N ARG A 152 13.26 1.27 9.30
CA ARG A 152 14.10 2.31 9.90
C ARG A 152 14.30 3.49 8.96
N ASN A 153 14.52 3.22 7.67
CA ASN A 153 14.65 4.27 6.68
C ASN A 153 13.34 5.06 6.54
N CYS A 154 12.17 4.40 6.43
CA CYS A 154 10.87 5.07 6.38
C CYS A 154 10.57 5.95 7.60
N ARG A 155 11.15 5.60 8.76
CA ARG A 155 10.92 6.29 10.05
C ARG A 155 11.97 7.35 10.40
N SER A 156 13.02 7.52 9.60
CA SER A 156 14.17 8.37 9.94
C SER A 156 14.13 9.71 9.17
N PRO A 157 13.41 10.73 9.66
CA PRO A 157 13.26 12.01 8.96
C PRO A 157 14.59 12.74 8.75
N LEU A 158 15.47 12.76 9.75
CA LEU A 158 16.76 13.46 9.67
C LEU A 158 17.74 12.77 8.72
N GLY A 159 17.89 11.45 8.83
CA GLY A 159 18.78 10.68 7.93
C GLY A 159 18.32 10.73 6.47
N GLN A 160 17.02 10.81 6.22
CA GLN A 160 16.48 11.04 4.88
C GLN A 160 16.74 12.47 4.42
N PHE A 161 16.47 13.47 5.27
CA PHE A 161 16.70 14.87 4.95
C PHE A 161 18.16 15.14 4.52
N LEU A 162 19.14 14.65 5.29
CA LEU A 162 20.56 14.81 4.95
C LEU A 162 20.90 14.23 3.59
N ARG A 163 20.37 13.05 3.24
CA ARG A 163 20.58 12.45 1.92
C ARG A 163 19.88 13.24 0.82
N TYR A 164 18.64 13.65 1.04
CA TYR A 164 17.84 14.32 0.02
C TYR A 164 18.36 15.74 -0.28
N ALA A 165 18.96 16.41 0.71
CA ALA A 165 19.60 17.70 0.52
C ALA A 165 20.81 17.66 -0.43
N GLN A 166 21.43 16.48 -0.63
CA GLN A 166 22.56 16.29 -1.54
C GLN A 166 22.13 16.01 -2.99
N VAL A 167 20.84 15.75 -3.25
CA VAL A 167 20.35 15.42 -4.60
C VAL A 167 20.15 16.71 -5.39
N THR A 168 20.83 16.86 -6.51
CA THR A 168 20.78 18.04 -7.38
C THR A 168 20.22 17.71 -8.78
N GLY A 169 19.98 18.75 -9.59
CA GLY A 169 19.53 18.62 -10.97
C GLY A 169 18.01 18.71 -11.18
N PRO A 170 17.55 18.69 -12.45
CA PRO A 170 16.17 18.95 -12.83
C PRO A 170 15.18 17.88 -12.35
N VAL A 171 15.64 16.63 -12.17
CA VAL A 171 14.81 15.50 -11.74
C VAL A 171 15.03 15.12 -10.26
N ARG A 172 15.57 16.02 -9.44
CA ARG A 172 15.94 15.69 -8.05
C ARG A 172 14.76 15.16 -7.22
N ASP A 173 13.61 15.83 -7.31
CA ASP A 173 12.46 15.49 -6.48
C ASP A 173 11.85 14.14 -6.91
N LEU A 174 11.89 13.83 -8.21
CA LEU A 174 11.56 12.50 -8.75
C LEU A 174 12.49 11.42 -8.18
N ARG A 175 13.80 11.64 -8.21
CA ARG A 175 14.80 10.69 -7.65
C ARG A 175 14.61 10.47 -6.16
N VAL A 176 14.31 11.54 -5.40
CA VAL A 176 13.99 11.46 -3.97
C VAL A 176 12.71 10.65 -3.75
N GLY A 177 11.68 10.90 -4.57
CA GLY A 177 10.43 10.14 -4.58
C GLY A 177 10.64 8.65 -4.82
N VAL A 178 11.41 8.29 -5.85
CA VAL A 178 11.77 6.89 -6.17
C VAL A 178 12.51 6.24 -5.00
N HIS A 179 13.54 6.91 -4.46
CA HIS A 179 14.30 6.38 -3.33
C HIS A 179 13.42 6.14 -2.10
N HIS A 180 12.53 7.09 -1.77
CA HIS A 180 11.58 6.90 -0.68
C HIS A 180 10.58 5.78 -0.99
N GLY A 181 10.09 5.72 -2.22
CA GLY A 181 9.17 4.69 -2.72
C GLY A 181 9.75 3.29 -2.57
N LEU A 182 11.04 3.08 -2.89
CA LEU A 182 11.70 1.79 -2.77
C LEU A 182 11.77 1.29 -1.32
N TYR A 183 12.11 2.15 -0.36
CA TYR A 183 12.08 1.77 1.06
C TYR A 183 10.66 1.57 1.57
N CYS A 184 9.72 2.39 1.10
CA CYS A 184 8.31 2.25 1.43
C CYS A 184 7.79 0.89 0.97
N LEU A 185 7.92 0.57 -0.32
CA LEU A 185 7.58 -0.73 -0.88
C LEU A 185 8.29 -1.86 -0.13
N GLY A 186 9.60 -1.72 0.09
CA GLY A 186 10.40 -2.69 0.84
C GLY A 186 9.87 -2.95 2.25
N CYS A 187 9.32 -1.97 2.97
CA CYS A 187 8.80 -2.24 4.32
C CYS A 187 7.40 -2.86 4.34
N CYS A 188 6.57 -2.66 3.31
CA CYS A 188 5.15 -3.07 3.36
C CYS A 188 4.69 -4.03 2.26
N TRP A 189 5.49 -4.38 1.25
CA TRP A 189 5.04 -5.22 0.13
C TRP A 189 4.39 -6.54 0.56
N ALA A 190 4.93 -7.20 1.60
CA ALA A 190 4.36 -8.45 2.11
C ALA A 190 2.90 -8.28 2.57
N LEU A 191 2.56 -7.15 3.22
CA LEU A 191 1.18 -6.86 3.62
C LEU A 191 0.27 -6.70 2.40
N PHE A 192 0.78 -6.20 1.28
CA PHE A 192 0.01 -6.14 0.03
C PHE A 192 -0.17 -7.52 -0.62
N VAL A 193 0.79 -8.43 -0.47
CA VAL A 193 0.58 -9.83 -0.85
C VAL A 193 -0.50 -10.49 0.01
N ALA A 194 -0.55 -10.17 1.32
CA ALA A 194 -1.66 -10.58 2.18
C ALA A 194 -3.00 -10.00 1.69
N LEU A 195 -3.02 -8.72 1.27
CA LEU A 195 -4.21 -8.10 0.68
C LEU A 195 -4.68 -8.84 -0.58
N MET A 196 -3.76 -9.26 -1.45
CA MET A 196 -4.11 -10.06 -2.63
C MET A 196 -4.81 -11.37 -2.27
N ALA A 197 -4.36 -12.05 -1.21
CA ALA A 197 -4.96 -13.30 -0.74
C ALA A 197 -6.36 -13.13 -0.13
N VAL A 198 -6.65 -11.95 0.46
CA VAL A 198 -7.95 -11.63 1.05
C VAL A 198 -8.90 -10.94 0.06
N GLY A 199 -8.35 -10.42 -1.04
CA GLY A 199 -9.06 -9.65 -2.07
C GLY A 199 -8.59 -8.20 -2.13
N LEU A 200 -8.10 -7.79 -3.30
CA LEU A 200 -7.53 -6.46 -3.51
C LEU A 200 -8.49 -5.32 -3.15
N MET A 201 -9.77 -5.44 -3.53
CA MET A 201 -10.81 -4.42 -3.29
C MET A 201 -11.57 -4.60 -1.97
N ASN A 202 -11.09 -5.46 -1.06
CA ASN A 202 -11.70 -5.59 0.27
C ASN A 202 -11.38 -4.32 1.09
N LEU A 203 -12.32 -3.36 1.11
CA LEU A 203 -12.14 -2.06 1.76
C LEU A 203 -11.80 -2.18 3.25
N VAL A 204 -12.34 -3.19 3.95
CA VAL A 204 -12.03 -3.44 5.37
C VAL A 204 -10.58 -3.88 5.51
N ALA A 205 -10.12 -4.82 4.69
CA ALA A 205 -8.73 -5.27 4.68
C ALA A 205 -7.77 -4.13 4.30
N MET A 206 -8.13 -3.32 3.29
CA MET A 206 -7.36 -2.14 2.91
C MET A 206 -7.24 -1.14 4.05
N ALA A 207 -8.33 -0.84 4.75
CA ALA A 207 -8.33 0.10 5.87
C ALA A 207 -7.49 -0.44 7.04
N ALA A 208 -7.66 -1.72 7.37
CA ALA A 208 -6.88 -2.40 8.42
C ALA A 208 -5.38 -2.38 8.11
N LEU A 209 -4.98 -2.77 6.90
CA LEU A 209 -3.57 -2.76 6.48
C LEU A 209 -2.99 -1.35 6.41
N SER A 210 -3.78 -0.36 5.98
CA SER A 210 -3.37 1.05 6.03
C SER A 210 -3.09 1.50 7.46
N GLY A 211 -3.96 1.13 8.40
CA GLY A 211 -3.78 1.36 9.82
C GLY A 211 -2.53 0.68 10.38
N LEU A 212 -2.28 -0.59 10.03
CA LEU A 212 -1.07 -1.31 10.43
C LEU A 212 0.20 -0.67 9.88
N VAL A 213 0.21 -0.30 8.60
CA VAL A 213 1.35 0.40 7.98
C VAL A 213 1.59 1.75 8.62
N ALA A 214 0.53 2.52 8.90
CA ALA A 214 0.62 3.79 9.62
C ALA A 214 1.15 3.57 11.04
N LEU A 215 0.69 2.55 11.75
CA LEU A 215 1.18 2.20 13.09
C LEU A 215 2.66 1.84 13.07
N GLU A 216 3.10 1.01 12.12
CA GLU A 216 4.52 0.64 11.96
C GLU A 216 5.41 1.87 11.66
N LYS A 217 4.93 2.78 10.81
CA LYS A 217 5.70 3.93 10.32
C LYS A 217 5.66 5.15 11.23
N LEU A 218 4.57 5.38 11.95
CA LEU A 218 4.36 6.63 12.70
C LEU A 218 4.55 6.45 14.21
N TRP A 219 4.36 5.23 14.73
CA TRP A 219 4.50 5.00 16.16
C TRP A 219 5.95 4.87 16.60
N SER A 220 6.27 5.26 17.84
CA SER A 220 7.61 5.13 18.43
C SER A 220 8.06 3.66 18.55
N HIS A 221 7.11 2.74 18.73
CA HIS A 221 7.36 1.30 18.87
C HIS A 221 7.09 0.50 17.58
N GLY A 222 7.29 1.10 16.40
CA GLY A 222 6.99 0.46 15.11
C GLY A 222 7.62 -0.93 14.88
N VAL A 223 8.77 -1.24 15.49
CA VAL A 223 9.37 -2.59 15.45
C VAL A 223 8.55 -3.60 16.25
N ALA A 224 7.99 -3.20 17.40
CA ALA A 224 7.08 -4.04 18.16
C ALA A 224 5.77 -4.25 17.41
N ALA A 225 5.22 -3.20 16.78
CA ALA A 225 4.06 -3.33 15.90
C ALA A 225 4.30 -4.35 14.77
N SER A 226 5.46 -4.28 14.11
CA SER A 226 5.86 -5.24 13.06
C SER A 226 5.87 -6.68 13.57
N ARG A 227 6.32 -6.92 14.80
CA ARG A 227 6.30 -8.25 15.44
C ARG A 227 4.88 -8.71 15.77
N LEU A 228 4.02 -7.82 16.26
CA LEU A 228 2.62 -8.14 16.51
C LEU A 228 1.89 -8.51 15.21
N VAL A 229 2.17 -7.80 14.12
CA VAL A 229 1.65 -8.15 12.80
C VAL A 229 2.19 -9.50 12.32
N ALA A 230 3.44 -9.84 12.63
CA ALA A 230 3.98 -11.17 12.33
C ALA A 230 3.23 -12.29 13.08
N VAL A 231 2.97 -12.09 14.38
CA VAL A 231 2.20 -13.03 15.20
C VAL A 231 0.77 -13.15 14.68
N GLY A 232 0.13 -12.03 14.34
CA GLY A 232 -1.22 -12.02 13.75
C GLY A 232 -1.26 -12.77 12.41
N ALA A 233 -0.30 -12.53 11.52
CA ALA A 233 -0.20 -13.25 10.25
C ALA A 233 0.01 -14.76 10.44
N LEU A 234 0.85 -15.16 11.40
CA LEU A 234 1.05 -16.57 11.71
C LEU A 234 -0.21 -17.21 12.32
N ALA A 235 -0.92 -16.50 13.18
CA ALA A 235 -2.19 -16.95 13.74
C ALA A 235 -3.24 -17.15 12.65
N VAL A 236 -3.32 -16.23 11.67
CA VAL A 236 -4.17 -16.40 10.48
C VAL A 236 -3.74 -17.62 9.67
N ALA A 237 -2.44 -17.82 9.43
CA ALA A 237 -1.95 -19.01 8.70
C ALA A 237 -2.36 -20.33 9.39
N VAL A 238 -2.21 -20.42 10.71
CA VAL A 238 -2.62 -21.60 11.49
C VAL A 238 -4.13 -21.78 11.44
N LEU A 239 -4.90 -20.70 11.58
CA LEU A 239 -6.36 -20.75 11.49
C LEU A 239 -6.82 -21.28 10.13
N LEU A 240 -6.23 -20.80 9.02
CA LEU A 240 -6.54 -21.26 7.67
C LEU A 240 -6.11 -22.70 7.43
N ALA A 241 -5.06 -23.18 8.08
CA ALA A 241 -4.64 -24.58 8.00
C ALA A 241 -5.61 -25.52 8.73
N VAL A 242 -6.12 -25.11 9.90
CA VAL A 242 -7.00 -25.93 10.75
C VAL A 242 -8.47 -25.86 10.32
N ARG A 243 -8.90 -24.72 9.75
CA ARG A 243 -10.29 -24.44 9.36
C ARG A 243 -10.39 -24.20 7.85
N PRO A 244 -10.33 -25.26 7.02
CA PRO A 244 -10.32 -25.14 5.55
C PRO A 244 -11.55 -24.38 5.01
N GLU A 245 -12.68 -24.42 5.70
CA GLU A 245 -13.88 -23.67 5.35
C GLU A 245 -13.70 -22.14 5.43
N LEU A 246 -12.78 -21.64 6.28
CA LEU A 246 -12.44 -20.21 6.32
C LEU A 246 -11.55 -19.81 5.13
N ALA A 247 -10.64 -20.70 4.73
CA ALA A 247 -9.85 -20.50 3.52
C ALA A 247 -10.74 -20.52 2.27
N GLN A 248 -11.74 -21.40 2.26
CA GLN A 248 -12.78 -21.40 1.24
C GLN A 248 -13.60 -20.11 1.32
N ALA A 249 -14.11 -19.67 2.47
CA ALA A 249 -14.85 -18.39 2.55
C ALA A 249 -14.04 -17.19 2.04
N LEU A 250 -12.72 -17.14 2.29
CA LEU A 250 -11.83 -16.11 1.74
C LEU A 250 -11.64 -16.23 0.23
N TRP A 251 -11.62 -17.44 -0.34
CA TRP A 251 -11.38 -17.68 -1.77
C TRP A 251 -12.68 -17.83 -2.61
N THR A 252 -13.67 -18.61 -2.18
CA THR A 252 -14.97 -18.82 -2.83
C THR A 252 -15.91 -17.63 -2.69
N GLY A 253 -15.77 -16.84 -1.61
CA GLY A 253 -16.34 -15.49 -1.54
C GLY A 253 -15.81 -14.56 -2.63
N SER A 254 -14.82 -14.99 -3.42
CA SER A 254 -14.34 -14.32 -4.64
C SER A 254 -14.60 -15.10 -5.95
N MET A 255 -15.22 -16.28 -5.93
CA MET A 255 -15.38 -17.13 -7.14
C MET A 255 -16.74 -17.84 -7.30
N THR A 256 -17.60 -17.93 -6.28
CA THR A 256 -18.86 -18.71 -6.36
C THR A 256 -20.09 -17.85 -6.12
N SER A 257 -20.40 -16.95 -7.04
CA SER A 257 -21.80 -16.70 -7.40
C SER A 257 -21.94 -17.06 -8.89
N PRO A 258 -22.89 -17.93 -9.28
CA PRO A 258 -23.24 -18.06 -10.69
C PRO A 258 -23.58 -16.67 -11.21
N MET A 259 -23.00 -16.30 -12.35
CA MET A 259 -23.38 -15.10 -13.08
C MET A 259 -24.91 -15.17 -13.30
N PRO A 260 -25.70 -14.19 -12.82
CA PRO A 260 -27.09 -14.09 -13.24
C PRO A 260 -27.09 -14.01 -14.76
N THR A 261 -27.79 -14.93 -15.41
CA THR A 261 -27.91 -15.02 -16.88
C THR A 261 -28.69 -13.85 -17.49
N ASP A 262 -29.07 -12.87 -16.67
CA ASP A 262 -29.94 -11.76 -17.05
C ASP A 262 -29.17 -10.43 -16.94
N MET A 263 -28.33 -10.13 -17.94
CA MET A 263 -28.09 -8.74 -18.32
C MET A 263 -28.46 -8.55 -19.78
N PRO A 264 -29.32 -7.57 -20.11
CA PRO A 264 -29.56 -7.18 -21.50
C PRO A 264 -28.27 -6.67 -22.12
N SER A 265 -27.97 -7.13 -23.33
CA SER A 265 -26.91 -6.58 -24.17
C SER A 265 -27.08 -5.06 -24.33
N MET A 266 -26.09 -4.30 -23.87
CA MET A 266 -25.83 -2.92 -24.27
C MET A 266 -24.48 -2.84 -24.97
#